data_AF-A0A1S2HU19-F1
#
_entry.id   AF-A0A1S2HU19-F1
#
_cell.length_a   1.000
_cell.length_b   1.000
_cell.length_c   1.000
_cell.angle_alpha   90.00
_cell.angle_beta   90.00
_cell.angle_gamma   90.00
#
_symmetry.space_group_name_H-M   'P 1'
#
loop_
_entity.id
_entity.type
_entity.pdbx_description
1 polymer ?
#
loop_
_entity_poly.entity_id
_entity_poly.type
_entity_poly.pdbx_seq_one_letter_code
_entity_poly.pdbx_strand_id
1 'polypeptide(L)'
;MAKDGVPGGSDEVRNFAFTSPADTTSIIGTVEDEAGNPASNVPVVVDVPNGDPVMTTTNTDGVYVVSDLPADAAVDVSVVGSEADPTTVDTGDAGVPVVPTDAITAPPSVIATVTGRVTLDEAPVEAGQVVELLDATGAVVGSTTTDADGRYTFATVAGTYTVRTTVPVPGATGDTTNTGVTAGVGDTVDSDLPFESPAEPAVITIDQPGTVTDTNGEPVDAVTVVATPEEDDAGGPVTVVTDADGAFDLTGLAPTTTYEIALDVDGVEPETIVTPDTGSATPLAFVVPAAETTPPTNPSPSATAAPVPSATPTVPGGSANIPVDDPSDAANGGPLAYTGADLTPGLIAAGVLVLLGAGLLTFRAVRNRRRSHLQD
;
A
#
# COMPACT_ATOMS: atom_id res chain seq x y z
N MET A 1 -38.86 -5.18 53.47
CA MET A 1 -37.71 -4.44 54.03
C MET A 1 -36.48 -4.89 53.26
N ALA A 2 -36.08 -4.10 52.27
CA ALA A 2 -34.87 -4.32 51.50
C ALA A 2 -33.64 -4.03 52.38
N LYS A 3 -32.61 -4.87 52.31
CA LYS A 3 -31.28 -4.56 52.84
C LYS A 3 -30.39 -4.22 51.65
N ASP A 4 -30.14 -2.93 51.48
CA ASP A 4 -29.09 -2.43 50.60
C ASP A 4 -27.73 -2.73 51.26
N GLY A 5 -27.05 -3.75 50.75
CA GLY A 5 -25.66 -4.05 51.07
C GLY A 5 -24.76 -3.45 49.99
N VAL A 6 -24.25 -2.25 50.23
CA VAL A 6 -23.18 -1.65 49.41
C VAL A 6 -21.92 -2.50 49.59
N PRO A 7 -21.28 -3.02 48.51
CA PRO A 7 -20.00 -3.70 48.63
C PRO A 7 -18.91 -2.66 48.79
N GLY A 8 -18.63 -2.26 50.03
CA GLY A 8 -17.49 -1.42 50.38
C GLY A 8 -16.23 -2.26 50.53
N GLY A 9 -15.59 -2.62 49.42
CA GLY A 9 -14.17 -2.98 49.46
C GLY A 9 -13.37 -1.69 49.63
N SER A 10 -12.78 -1.47 50.80
CA SER A 10 -11.78 -0.41 50.95
C SER A 10 -10.50 -0.87 50.27
N ASP A 11 -10.04 -0.15 49.25
CA ASP A 11 -8.69 -0.32 48.73
C ASP A 11 -7.69 -0.11 49.88
N GLU A 12 -7.04 -1.18 50.31
CA GLU A 12 -6.02 -1.14 51.33
C GLU A 12 -4.66 -1.00 50.64
N VAL A 13 -4.05 0.18 50.72
CA VAL A 13 -2.68 0.39 50.28
C VAL A 13 -1.76 -0.33 51.27
N ARG A 14 -1.32 -1.52 50.90
CA ARG A 14 -0.29 -2.28 51.62
C ARG A 14 1.08 -1.79 51.16
N ASN A 15 1.73 -0.98 51.99
CA ASN A 15 3.13 -0.62 51.77
C ASN A 15 4.02 -1.81 52.12
N PHE A 16 4.58 -2.46 51.12
CA PHE A 16 5.67 -3.40 51.30
C PHE A 16 6.97 -2.61 51.29
N ALA A 17 7.64 -2.52 52.44
CA ALA A 17 8.97 -1.97 52.49
C ALA A 17 9.94 -3.01 51.93
N PHE A 18 10.48 -2.74 50.74
CA PHE A 18 11.65 -3.45 50.23
C PHE A 18 12.87 -2.71 50.75
N THR A 19 13.56 -3.28 51.73
CA THR A 19 14.91 -2.85 52.07
C THR A 19 15.86 -3.71 51.25
N SER A 20 16.62 -3.10 50.34
CA SER A 20 17.81 -3.76 49.80
C SER A 20 18.67 -4.24 50.98
N PRO A 21 19.31 -5.41 50.89
CA PRO A 21 20.32 -5.78 51.87
C PRO A 21 21.27 -4.60 52.05
N ALA A 22 21.62 -4.29 53.31
CA ALA A 22 22.59 -3.24 53.57
C ALA A 22 23.89 -3.58 52.81
N ASP A 23 24.54 -2.56 52.26
CA ASP A 23 25.82 -2.67 51.57
C ASP A 23 25.80 -3.39 50.19
N THR A 24 24.64 -3.45 49.52
CA THR A 24 24.54 -3.96 48.15
C THR A 24 24.24 -2.90 47.10
N THR A 25 24.49 -3.24 45.84
CA THR A 25 24.23 -2.42 44.65
C THR A 25 23.83 -3.29 43.45
N SER A 26 23.62 -2.68 42.29
CA SER A 26 23.21 -3.32 41.05
C SER A 26 24.04 -2.83 39.86
N ILE A 27 24.20 -3.71 38.87
CA ILE A 27 24.74 -3.36 37.55
C ILE A 27 23.60 -3.41 36.53
N ILE A 28 23.53 -2.39 35.68
CA ILE A 28 22.67 -2.33 34.50
C ILE A 28 23.58 -2.14 33.29
N GLY A 29 23.82 -3.21 32.54
CA GLY A 29 24.69 -3.18 31.37
C GLY A 29 23.97 -3.65 30.11
N THR A 30 24.69 -3.59 28.99
CA THR A 30 24.20 -4.06 27.69
C THR A 30 25.15 -5.07 27.08
N VAL A 31 24.60 -5.97 26.27
CA VAL A 31 25.33 -6.88 25.39
C VAL A 31 24.95 -6.55 23.95
N GLU A 32 25.96 -6.43 23.10
CA GLU A 32 25.80 -6.20 21.66
C GLU A 32 26.59 -7.27 20.88
N ASP A 33 26.21 -7.54 19.63
CA ASP A 33 27.03 -8.32 18.70
C ASP A 33 28.22 -7.49 18.16
N GLU A 34 29.07 -8.09 17.32
CA GLU A 34 30.21 -7.40 16.72
C GLU A 34 29.82 -6.24 15.78
N ALA A 35 28.57 -6.22 15.30
CA ALA A 35 28.02 -5.16 14.46
C ALA A 35 27.36 -4.02 15.29
N GLY A 36 27.27 -4.17 16.61
CA GLY A 36 26.64 -3.21 17.52
C GLY A 36 25.12 -3.36 17.62
N ASN A 37 24.54 -4.48 17.17
CA ASN A 37 23.14 -4.79 17.40
C ASN A 37 22.95 -5.32 18.83
N PRO A 38 21.85 -4.98 19.52
CA PRO A 38 21.58 -5.54 20.84
C PRO A 38 21.42 -7.05 20.75
N ALA A 39 22.13 -7.77 21.64
CA ALA A 39 22.08 -9.22 21.71
C ALA A 39 21.07 -9.66 22.76
N SER A 40 19.92 -10.14 22.30
CA SER A 40 18.78 -10.52 23.12
C SER A 40 18.85 -11.98 23.57
N ASN A 41 18.22 -12.32 24.70
CA ASN A 41 18.18 -13.69 25.23
C ASN A 41 19.57 -14.32 25.47
N VAL A 42 20.59 -13.49 25.71
CA VAL A 42 21.96 -13.92 25.95
C VAL A 42 22.20 -14.07 27.45
N PRO A 43 22.58 -15.27 27.94
CA PRO A 43 22.95 -15.45 29.32
C PRO A 43 24.24 -14.71 29.66
N VAL A 44 24.21 -13.95 30.75
CA VAL A 44 25.33 -13.17 31.29
C VAL A 44 25.65 -13.71 32.68
N VAL A 45 26.94 -13.85 32.98
CA VAL A 45 27.44 -14.22 34.30
C VAL A 45 28.26 -13.08 34.89
N VAL A 46 28.04 -12.82 36.17
CA VAL A 46 28.83 -11.89 36.99
C VAL A 46 29.54 -12.70 38.06
N ASP A 47 30.85 -12.81 37.93
CA ASP A 47 31.73 -13.44 38.92
C ASP A 47 32.02 -12.44 40.05
N VAL A 48 31.55 -12.78 41.24
CA VAL A 48 31.68 -11.94 42.44
C VAL A 48 32.89 -12.41 43.26
N PRO A 49 33.81 -11.52 43.67
CA PRO A 49 35.00 -11.91 44.42
C PRO A 49 34.61 -12.53 45.77
N ASN A 50 35.05 -13.77 46.00
CA ASN A 50 34.72 -14.58 47.20
C ASN A 50 33.21 -14.86 47.37
N GLY A 51 32.41 -14.71 46.32
CA GLY A 51 30.98 -15.03 46.29
C GLY A 51 30.65 -16.10 45.24
N ASP A 52 29.38 -16.50 45.22
CA ASP A 52 28.86 -17.32 44.13
C ASP A 52 28.61 -16.45 42.88
N PRO A 53 28.82 -16.98 41.67
CA PRO A 53 28.51 -16.25 40.45
C PRO A 53 27.01 -16.02 40.30
N VAL A 54 26.63 -14.84 39.82
CA VAL A 54 25.23 -14.49 39.56
C VAL A 54 24.96 -14.55 38.07
N MET A 55 23.89 -15.25 37.68
CA MET A 55 23.48 -15.37 36.28
C MET A 55 22.21 -14.56 36.00
N THR A 56 22.14 -13.96 34.82
CA THR A 56 20.97 -13.27 34.29
C THR A 56 20.90 -13.48 32.77
N THR A 57 19.84 -13.00 32.13
CA THR A 57 19.69 -13.07 30.68
C THR A 57 19.32 -11.69 30.16
N THR A 58 19.87 -11.31 29.00
CA THR A 58 19.53 -10.04 28.37
C THR A 58 18.08 -10.01 27.88
N ASN A 59 17.45 -8.85 27.97
CA ASN A 59 16.12 -8.61 27.41
C ASN A 59 16.19 -8.32 25.90
N THR A 60 15.07 -7.90 25.32
CA THR A 60 14.93 -7.57 23.89
C THR A 60 15.85 -6.44 23.41
N ASP A 61 16.25 -5.55 24.32
CA ASP A 61 17.16 -4.42 24.04
C ASP A 61 18.62 -4.76 24.35
N GLY A 62 18.93 -6.04 24.61
CA GLY A 62 20.27 -6.48 25.01
C GLY A 62 20.68 -6.05 26.41
N VAL A 63 19.75 -5.52 27.21
CA VAL A 63 20.02 -5.04 28.58
C VAL A 63 19.98 -6.20 29.55
N TYR A 64 20.97 -6.28 30.44
CA TYR A 64 20.96 -7.16 31.59
C TYR A 64 20.97 -6.36 32.90
N VAL A 65 20.34 -6.91 33.94
CA VAL A 65 20.36 -6.35 35.29
C VAL A 65 20.79 -7.43 36.26
N VAL A 66 21.77 -7.10 37.10
CA VAL A 66 22.19 -7.93 38.23
C VAL A 66 22.10 -7.09 39.49
N SER A 67 21.43 -7.60 40.51
CA SER A 67 21.22 -6.92 41.79
C SER A 67 21.86 -7.70 42.93
N ASP A 68 21.85 -7.12 44.12
CA ASP A 68 22.40 -7.71 45.34
C ASP A 68 23.92 -7.99 45.25
N LEU A 69 24.63 -7.20 44.44
CA LEU A 69 26.08 -7.24 44.33
C LEU A 69 26.73 -6.50 45.52
N PRO A 70 27.88 -6.93 46.02
CA PRO A 70 28.60 -6.19 47.05
C PRO A 70 28.99 -4.80 46.53
N ALA A 71 28.80 -3.78 47.36
CA ALA A 71 29.34 -2.44 47.10
C ALA A 71 30.88 -2.42 47.23
N ASP A 72 31.51 -1.42 46.62
CA ASP A 72 32.97 -1.17 46.63
C ASP A 72 33.80 -2.39 46.20
N ALA A 73 33.30 -3.16 45.24
CA ALA A 73 33.90 -4.40 44.76
C ALA A 73 34.15 -4.36 43.25
N ALA A 74 35.25 -4.97 42.83
CA ALA A 74 35.48 -5.28 41.42
C ALA A 74 34.86 -6.65 41.10
N VAL A 75 33.87 -6.67 40.20
CA VAL A 75 33.24 -7.88 39.70
C VAL A 75 33.58 -8.09 38.23
N ASP A 76 33.64 -9.33 37.79
CA ASP A 76 33.94 -9.67 36.40
C ASP A 76 32.66 -10.09 35.67
N VAL A 77 32.34 -9.42 34.55
CA VAL A 77 31.13 -9.68 33.78
C VAL A 77 31.49 -10.31 32.44
N SER A 78 30.83 -11.41 32.08
CA SER A 78 31.04 -12.08 30.80
C SER A 78 29.75 -12.70 30.24
N VAL A 79 29.75 -12.94 28.92
CA VAL A 79 28.72 -13.75 28.26
C VAL A 79 29.02 -15.23 28.51
N VAL A 80 28.01 -16.01 28.90
CA VAL A 80 28.19 -17.43 29.19
C VAL A 80 28.68 -18.18 27.95
N GLY A 81 29.76 -18.95 28.11
CA GLY A 81 30.39 -19.72 27.03
C GLY A 81 31.34 -18.90 26.14
N SER A 82 31.51 -17.60 26.42
CA SER A 82 32.48 -16.78 25.70
C SER A 82 33.89 -17.08 26.20
N GLU A 83 34.83 -17.18 25.26
CA GLU A 83 36.27 -17.30 25.55
C GLU A 83 36.96 -15.91 25.62
N ALA A 84 36.20 -14.83 25.48
CA ALA A 84 36.73 -13.47 25.64
C ALA A 84 37.05 -13.17 27.10
N ASP A 85 38.07 -12.34 27.33
CA ASP A 85 38.39 -11.86 28.68
C ASP A 85 37.16 -11.16 29.29
N PRO A 86 36.83 -11.44 30.58
CA PRO A 86 35.72 -10.79 31.23
C PRO A 86 35.96 -9.28 31.38
N THR A 87 34.86 -8.52 31.41
CA THR A 87 34.91 -7.08 31.66
C THR A 87 34.78 -6.82 33.14
N THR A 88 35.85 -6.30 33.76
CA THR A 88 35.80 -5.89 35.17
C THR A 88 34.99 -4.60 35.33
N VAL A 89 34.02 -4.61 36.25
CA VAL A 89 33.18 -3.47 36.62
C VAL A 89 33.35 -3.20 38.12
N ASP A 90 33.59 -1.94 38.47
CA ASP A 90 33.60 -1.48 39.87
C ASP A 90 32.16 -1.14 40.28
N THR A 91 31.66 -1.80 41.32
CA THR A 91 30.27 -1.69 41.78
C THR A 91 30.00 -0.40 42.57
N GLY A 92 31.04 0.29 43.04
CA GLY A 92 30.92 1.58 43.73
C GLY A 92 30.04 1.57 44.98
N ASP A 93 29.55 2.75 45.37
CA ASP A 93 28.81 2.95 46.63
C ASP A 93 27.53 2.11 46.72
N ALA A 94 27.21 1.66 47.94
CA ALA A 94 25.99 0.93 48.23
C ALA A 94 24.72 1.72 47.86
N GLY A 95 23.75 1.04 47.24
CA GLY A 95 22.48 1.61 46.82
C GLY A 95 22.54 2.49 45.58
N VAL A 96 23.69 2.63 44.91
CA VAL A 96 23.84 3.43 43.68
C VAL A 96 24.08 2.49 42.49
N PRO A 97 23.09 2.32 41.59
CA PRO A 97 23.26 1.46 40.42
C PRO A 97 24.41 1.92 39.51
N VAL A 98 25.20 0.96 39.04
CA VAL A 98 26.29 1.19 38.09
C VAL A 98 25.81 0.88 36.68
N VAL A 99 26.10 1.80 35.75
CA VAL A 99 25.80 1.65 34.32
C VAL A 99 27.12 1.73 33.55
N PRO A 100 27.73 0.58 33.19
CA PRO A 100 28.92 0.57 32.35
C PRO A 100 28.68 1.34 31.04
N THR A 101 29.64 2.16 30.63
CA THR A 101 29.52 2.92 29.37
C THR A 101 29.69 2.05 28.14
N ASP A 102 30.38 0.93 28.30
CA ASP A 102 30.82 0.04 27.23
C ASP A 102 29.98 -1.23 27.28
N ALA A 103 29.31 -1.53 26.16
CA ALA A 103 28.60 -2.78 26.00
C ALA A 103 29.59 -3.95 25.97
N ILE A 104 29.18 -5.09 26.51
CA ILE A 104 29.91 -6.35 26.34
C ILE A 104 29.63 -6.85 24.93
N THR A 105 30.67 -7.20 24.18
CA THR A 105 30.50 -7.78 22.85
C THR A 105 30.31 -9.29 22.97
N ALA A 106 29.19 -9.81 22.49
CA ALA A 106 28.94 -11.23 22.32
C ALA A 106 29.59 -11.72 21.02
N PRO A 107 30.58 -12.64 21.08
CA PRO A 107 31.23 -13.16 19.88
C PRO A 107 30.33 -14.14 19.12
N PRO A 108 30.55 -14.36 17.81
CA PRO A 108 29.77 -15.31 17.02
C PRO A 108 29.91 -16.76 17.52
N SER A 109 30.89 -17.05 18.38
CA SER A 109 31.05 -18.37 19.00
C SER A 109 30.02 -18.69 20.10
N VAL A 110 29.15 -17.75 20.48
CA VAL A 110 28.10 -17.95 21.50
C VAL A 110 26.71 -17.51 21.09
N ILE A 111 26.59 -16.68 20.04
CA ILE A 111 25.32 -16.20 19.50
C ILE A 111 25.10 -16.70 18.07
N ALA A 112 23.88 -16.55 17.61
CA ALA A 112 23.40 -16.76 16.25
C ALA A 112 22.72 -15.47 15.76
N THR A 113 22.58 -15.34 14.45
CA THR A 113 21.88 -14.22 13.82
C THR A 113 20.64 -14.71 13.09
N VAL A 114 19.48 -14.12 13.39
CA VAL A 114 18.25 -14.28 12.60
C VAL A 114 18.00 -12.97 11.87
N THR A 115 17.97 -13.01 10.55
CA THR A 115 17.76 -11.86 9.67
C THR A 115 16.62 -12.13 8.70
N GLY A 116 16.16 -11.10 8.00
CA GLY A 116 15.25 -11.26 6.87
C GLY A 116 14.77 -9.89 6.39
N ARG A 117 13.80 -9.92 5.48
CA ARG A 117 13.09 -8.75 4.96
C ARG A 117 11.60 -8.88 5.11
N VAL A 118 10.95 -7.75 5.30
CA VAL A 118 9.51 -7.60 5.07
C VAL A 118 9.32 -6.91 3.73
N THR A 119 8.54 -7.50 2.83
CA THR A 119 8.29 -6.96 1.48
C THR A 119 6.80 -6.84 1.19
N LEU A 120 6.44 -5.90 0.33
CA LEU A 120 5.11 -5.74 -0.27
C LEU A 120 5.29 -5.68 -1.79
N ASP A 121 4.68 -6.61 -2.52
CA ASP A 121 4.84 -6.76 -3.97
C ASP A 121 6.32 -6.82 -4.40
N GLU A 122 7.11 -7.64 -3.68
CA GLU A 122 8.56 -7.79 -3.83
C GLU A 122 9.41 -6.53 -3.50
N ALA A 123 8.78 -5.38 -3.26
CA ALA A 123 9.44 -4.16 -2.83
C ALA A 123 9.64 -4.14 -1.31
N PRO A 124 10.70 -3.50 -0.78
CA PRO A 124 10.87 -3.35 0.67
C PRO A 124 9.75 -2.52 1.26
N VAL A 125 9.22 -2.93 2.42
CA VAL A 125 8.32 -2.07 3.20
C VAL A 125 9.10 -0.91 3.83
N GLU A 126 8.39 0.18 4.12
CA GLU A 126 8.96 1.33 4.80
C GLU A 126 9.61 0.96 6.15
N ALA A 127 10.62 1.75 6.54
CA ALA A 127 11.27 1.58 7.82
C ALA A 127 10.28 1.74 8.99
N GLY A 128 10.45 0.94 10.05
CA GLY A 128 9.62 1.01 11.24
C GLY A 128 8.60 -0.11 11.39
N GLN A 129 8.49 -1.06 10.45
CA GLN A 129 7.66 -2.25 10.62
C GLN A 129 8.21 -3.08 11.78
N VAL A 130 7.39 -3.30 12.81
CA VAL A 130 7.79 -4.09 13.98
C VAL A 130 7.87 -5.57 13.62
N VAL A 131 8.99 -6.19 13.98
CA VAL A 131 9.25 -7.62 13.87
C VAL A 131 9.63 -8.15 15.25
N GLU A 132 9.08 -9.30 15.63
CA GLU A 132 9.31 -9.95 16.90
C GLU A 132 9.92 -11.34 16.69
N LEU A 133 10.82 -11.71 17.59
CA LEU A 133 11.42 -13.05 17.68
C LEU A 133 10.85 -13.75 18.92
N LEU A 134 10.20 -14.88 18.71
CA LEU A 134 9.60 -15.69 19.77
C LEU A 134 10.38 -16.99 19.93
N ASP A 135 10.62 -17.40 21.17
CA ASP A 135 11.26 -18.68 21.48
C ASP A 135 10.30 -19.88 21.30
N ALA A 136 10.81 -21.09 21.59
CA ALA A 136 10.04 -22.33 21.48
C ALA A 136 8.82 -22.41 22.42
N THR A 137 8.75 -21.56 23.46
CA THR A 137 7.59 -21.47 24.37
C THR A 137 6.55 -20.46 23.90
N GLY A 138 6.88 -19.65 22.89
CA GLY A 138 6.07 -18.55 22.40
C GLY A 138 6.29 -17.22 23.14
N ALA A 139 7.32 -17.13 24.00
CA ALA A 139 7.68 -15.89 24.66
C ALA A 139 8.45 -14.99 23.69
N VAL A 140 8.14 -13.69 23.67
CA VAL A 140 8.89 -12.70 22.90
C VAL A 140 10.25 -12.51 23.56
N VAL A 141 11.31 -12.86 22.84
CA VAL A 141 12.70 -12.77 23.29
C VAL A 141 13.49 -11.70 22.53
N GLY A 142 13.01 -11.27 21.37
CA GLY A 142 13.57 -10.15 20.61
C GLY A 142 12.46 -9.30 19.98
N SER A 143 12.70 -8.00 19.84
CA SER A 143 11.86 -7.08 19.07
C SER A 143 12.72 -6.04 18.38
N THR A 144 12.43 -5.77 17.11
CA THR A 144 13.14 -4.76 16.32
C THR A 144 12.18 -4.15 15.30
N THR A 145 12.65 -3.15 14.56
CA THR A 145 11.92 -2.57 13.44
C THR A 145 12.72 -2.69 12.17
N THR A 146 12.04 -2.82 11.02
CA THR A 146 12.70 -2.81 9.71
C THR A 146 13.47 -1.52 9.46
N ASP A 147 14.59 -1.62 8.74
CA ASP A 147 15.31 -0.50 8.17
C ASP A 147 14.68 0.01 6.86
N ALA A 148 15.32 1.00 6.21
CA ALA A 148 14.83 1.58 4.95
C ALA A 148 14.85 0.62 3.75
N ASP A 149 15.53 -0.51 3.87
CA ASP A 149 15.55 -1.59 2.88
C ASP A 149 14.62 -2.75 3.28
N GLY A 150 13.75 -2.53 4.27
CA GLY A 150 12.82 -3.53 4.80
C GLY A 150 13.50 -4.63 5.62
N ARG A 151 14.80 -4.51 5.94
CA ARG A 151 15.56 -5.57 6.65
C ARG A 151 15.37 -5.47 8.15
N TYR A 152 15.38 -6.62 8.81
CA TYR A 152 15.48 -6.72 10.26
C TYR A 152 16.57 -7.72 10.65
N THR A 153 17.11 -7.59 11.85
CA THR A 153 18.15 -8.49 12.38
C THR A 153 18.00 -8.66 13.89
N PHE A 154 18.19 -9.89 14.35
CA PHE A 154 18.27 -10.27 15.76
C PHE A 154 19.59 -10.99 16.03
N ALA A 155 20.33 -10.54 17.03
CA ALA A 155 21.37 -11.33 17.67
C ALA A 155 20.77 -12.05 18.89
N THR A 156 20.92 -13.37 18.96
CA THR A 156 20.32 -14.21 20.00
C THR A 156 21.15 -15.48 20.23
N VAL A 157 20.84 -16.29 21.24
CA VAL A 157 21.45 -17.62 21.39
C VAL A 157 20.98 -18.59 20.31
N ALA A 158 21.73 -19.66 20.09
CA ALA A 158 21.29 -20.74 19.21
C ALA A 158 19.98 -21.37 19.71
N GLY A 159 19.08 -21.68 18.78
CA GLY A 159 17.75 -22.20 19.11
C GLY A 159 16.82 -22.26 17.91
N THR A 160 15.58 -22.68 18.18
CA THR A 160 14.48 -22.65 17.21
C THR A 160 13.49 -21.56 17.60
N TYR A 161 13.14 -20.73 16.64
CA TYR A 161 12.36 -19.52 16.83
C TYR A 161 11.15 -19.45 15.90
N THR A 162 10.23 -18.56 16.26
CA THR A 162 9.19 -18.02 15.37
C THR A 162 9.48 -16.54 15.14
N VAL A 163 9.56 -16.11 13.88
CA VAL A 163 9.59 -14.69 13.53
C VAL A 163 8.17 -14.25 13.23
N ARG A 164 7.74 -13.12 13.79
CA ARG A 164 6.38 -12.58 13.65
C ARG A 164 6.41 -11.09 13.28
N THR A 165 5.49 -10.68 12.41
CA THR A 165 5.21 -9.26 12.09
C THR A 165 3.71 -9.03 12.01
N THR A 166 3.27 -7.78 11.86
CA THR A 166 1.92 -7.44 11.43
C THR A 166 1.86 -7.26 9.91
N VAL A 167 0.65 -7.28 9.36
CA VAL A 167 0.42 -6.93 7.95
C VAL A 167 0.88 -5.48 7.71
N PRO A 168 1.71 -5.21 6.69
CA PRO A 168 2.32 -3.88 6.51
C PRO A 168 1.33 -2.82 6.01
N VAL A 169 0.31 -3.22 5.25
CA VAL A 169 -0.78 -2.34 4.78
C VAL A 169 -2.15 -3.01 4.97
N PRO A 170 -3.24 -2.25 5.18
CA PRO A 170 -4.58 -2.82 5.32
C PRO A 170 -4.98 -3.62 4.08
N GLY A 171 -5.42 -4.87 4.29
CA GLY A 171 -5.89 -5.77 3.23
C GLY A 171 -4.80 -6.53 2.48
N ALA A 172 -3.51 -6.27 2.76
CA ALA A 172 -2.43 -7.06 2.18
C ALA A 172 -2.55 -8.53 2.62
N THR A 173 -2.10 -9.43 1.76
CA THR A 173 -2.09 -10.88 2.00
C THR A 173 -0.67 -11.39 2.12
N GLY A 174 -0.42 -12.30 3.06
CA GLY A 174 0.91 -12.86 3.31
C GLY A 174 0.98 -13.54 4.67
N ASP A 175 1.97 -14.41 4.86
CA ASP A 175 2.20 -15.04 6.15
C ASP A 175 2.77 -14.03 7.14
N THR A 176 2.11 -13.87 8.29
CA THR A 176 2.58 -12.97 9.36
C THR A 176 3.58 -13.62 10.30
N THR A 177 3.84 -14.92 10.11
CA THR A 177 4.72 -15.71 10.97
C THR A 177 5.50 -16.75 10.18
N ASN A 178 6.80 -16.82 10.44
CA ASN A 178 7.67 -17.92 10.03
C ASN A 178 8.01 -18.75 11.26
N THR A 179 7.60 -20.02 11.31
CA THR A 179 7.86 -20.92 12.45
C THR A 179 8.99 -21.90 12.13
N GLY A 180 9.69 -22.38 13.16
CA GLY A 180 10.73 -23.40 12.98
C GLY A 180 12.07 -22.85 12.47
N VAL A 181 12.29 -21.54 12.57
CA VAL A 181 13.54 -20.88 12.19
C VAL A 181 14.64 -21.33 13.15
N THR A 182 15.52 -22.23 12.69
CA THR A 182 16.55 -22.84 13.53
C THR A 182 17.90 -22.20 13.25
N ALA A 183 18.45 -21.51 14.23
CA ALA A 183 19.73 -20.82 14.15
C ALA A 183 20.75 -21.51 15.06
N GLY A 184 21.85 -22.01 14.50
CA GLY A 184 22.98 -22.56 15.24
C GLY A 184 23.97 -21.47 15.66
N VAL A 185 24.88 -21.82 16.57
CA VAL A 185 25.93 -20.90 17.02
C VAL A 185 26.81 -20.48 15.84
N GLY A 186 27.01 -19.18 15.66
CA GLY A 186 27.75 -18.59 14.56
C GLY A 186 27.00 -18.54 13.23
N ASP A 187 25.79 -19.12 13.16
CA ASP A 187 25.00 -19.10 11.94
C ASP A 187 24.32 -17.74 11.73
N THR A 188 24.10 -17.43 10.45
CA THR A 188 23.13 -16.40 10.04
C THR A 188 22.03 -17.11 9.26
N VAL A 189 20.79 -16.96 9.73
CA VAL A 189 19.61 -17.59 9.14
C VAL A 189 18.67 -16.51 8.62
N ASP A 190 18.19 -16.70 7.41
CA ASP A 190 17.25 -15.80 6.76
C ASP A 190 15.80 -16.26 6.96
N SER A 191 14.87 -15.32 7.13
CA SER A 191 13.46 -15.58 7.40
C SER A 191 12.53 -14.51 6.79
N ASP A 192 12.64 -14.27 5.49
CA ASP A 192 11.79 -13.30 4.77
C ASP A 192 10.27 -13.47 4.98
N LEU A 193 9.55 -12.34 5.05
CA LEU A 193 8.11 -12.20 5.24
C LEU A 193 7.49 -11.42 4.07
N PRO A 194 7.14 -12.10 2.96
CA PRO A 194 6.56 -11.46 1.79
C PRO A 194 5.05 -11.22 1.94
N PHE A 195 4.60 -10.04 1.51
CA PHE A 195 3.20 -9.67 1.38
C PHE A 195 2.88 -9.24 -0.04
N GLU A 196 1.62 -9.39 -0.42
CA GLU A 196 1.04 -8.91 -1.67
C GLU A 196 0.00 -7.83 -1.36
N SER A 197 -0.08 -6.81 -2.19
CA SER A 197 -1.08 -5.75 -2.06
C SER A 197 -2.50 -6.33 -2.14
N PRO A 198 -3.48 -5.68 -1.48
CA PRO A 198 -4.87 -6.08 -1.60
C PRO A 198 -5.29 -6.10 -3.07
N ALA A 199 -5.98 -7.17 -3.48
CA ALA A 199 -6.60 -7.20 -4.80
C ALA A 199 -7.60 -6.04 -4.91
N GLU A 200 -7.58 -5.34 -6.05
CA GLU A 200 -8.62 -4.34 -6.33
C GLU A 200 -10.00 -5.03 -6.29
N PRO A 201 -11.00 -4.41 -5.63
CA PRO A 201 -12.33 -4.98 -5.58
C PRO A 201 -12.90 -5.09 -6.99
N ALA A 202 -13.45 -6.26 -7.33
CA ALA A 202 -14.17 -6.42 -8.59
C ALA A 202 -15.39 -5.49 -8.61
N VAL A 203 -15.49 -4.65 -9.64
CA VAL A 203 -16.70 -3.86 -9.88
C VAL A 203 -17.80 -4.81 -10.33
N ILE A 204 -18.88 -4.91 -9.55
CA ILE A 204 -20.09 -5.64 -9.96
C ILE A 204 -20.92 -4.67 -10.78
N THR A 205 -21.27 -5.08 -12.00
CA THR A 205 -22.17 -4.32 -12.88
C THR A 205 -23.37 -5.16 -13.27
N ILE A 206 -24.46 -4.47 -13.61
CA ILE A 206 -25.72 -5.04 -14.05
C ILE A 206 -25.96 -4.69 -15.52
N ASP A 207 -26.54 -5.64 -16.23
CA ASP A 207 -27.02 -5.46 -17.60
C ASP A 207 -28.54 -5.24 -17.57
N GLN A 208 -29.04 -4.21 -18.23
CA GLN A 208 -30.47 -3.97 -18.42
C GLN A 208 -30.88 -4.12 -19.89
N PRO A 209 -31.37 -5.31 -20.29
CA PRO A 209 -31.82 -5.55 -21.64
C PRO A 209 -33.20 -4.92 -21.89
N GLY A 210 -33.55 -4.74 -23.15
CA GLY A 210 -34.90 -4.42 -23.54
C GLY A 210 -35.11 -4.34 -25.04
N THR A 211 -36.33 -3.96 -25.41
CA THR A 211 -36.76 -3.80 -26.81
C THR A 211 -37.56 -2.52 -26.99
N VAL A 212 -37.47 -1.93 -28.18
CA VAL A 212 -38.27 -0.79 -28.61
C VAL A 212 -39.03 -1.19 -29.87
N THR A 213 -40.36 -1.10 -29.81
CA THR A 213 -41.25 -1.34 -30.95
C THR A 213 -42.13 -0.13 -31.21
N ASP A 214 -42.68 -0.02 -32.41
CA ASP A 214 -43.63 1.03 -32.75
C ASP A 214 -45.08 0.63 -32.42
N THR A 215 -46.03 1.56 -32.59
CA THR A 215 -47.47 1.30 -32.39
C THR A 215 -48.06 0.27 -33.37
N ASN A 216 -47.35 -0.11 -34.44
CA ASN A 216 -47.73 -1.18 -35.36
C ASN A 216 -47.12 -2.54 -34.97
N GLY A 217 -46.23 -2.56 -33.97
CA GLY A 217 -45.51 -3.75 -33.51
C GLY A 217 -44.23 -4.04 -34.30
N GLU A 218 -43.75 -3.10 -35.13
CA GLU A 218 -42.48 -3.22 -35.84
C GLU A 218 -41.30 -2.79 -34.92
N PRO A 219 -40.15 -3.47 -34.96
CA PRO A 219 -38.97 -3.05 -34.20
C PRO A 219 -38.47 -1.68 -34.69
N VAL A 220 -37.96 -0.86 -33.77
CA VAL A 220 -37.44 0.48 -34.09
C VAL A 220 -35.94 0.54 -33.88
N ASP A 221 -35.22 0.74 -34.97
CA ASP A 221 -33.77 0.84 -34.98
C ASP A 221 -33.28 2.26 -34.64
N ALA A 222 -32.01 2.35 -34.27
CA ALA A 222 -31.30 3.62 -34.09
C ALA A 222 -31.91 4.59 -33.06
N VAL A 223 -32.64 4.08 -32.06
CA VAL A 223 -33.15 4.87 -30.93
C VAL A 223 -32.09 4.93 -29.83
N THR A 224 -31.72 6.13 -29.40
CA THR A 224 -30.85 6.31 -28.24
C THR A 224 -31.63 6.04 -26.95
N VAL A 225 -31.12 5.15 -26.11
CA VAL A 225 -31.64 4.83 -24.78
C VAL A 225 -30.61 5.27 -23.74
N VAL A 226 -31.02 6.08 -22.78
CA VAL A 226 -30.16 6.65 -21.73
C VAL A 226 -30.65 6.19 -20.37
N ALA A 227 -29.79 5.55 -19.59
CA ALA A 227 -30.00 5.27 -18.18
C ALA A 227 -29.27 6.31 -17.33
N THR A 228 -30.02 7.17 -16.64
CA THR A 228 -29.45 8.17 -15.74
C THR A 228 -29.64 7.71 -14.30
N PRO A 229 -28.58 7.53 -13.50
CA PRO A 229 -28.74 7.19 -12.09
C PRO A 229 -29.38 8.36 -11.34
N GLU A 230 -30.28 8.08 -10.41
CA GLU A 230 -30.82 9.10 -9.49
C GLU A 230 -29.80 9.49 -8.41
N GLU A 231 -28.83 8.61 -8.14
CA GLU A 231 -27.80 8.75 -7.12
C GLU A 231 -26.51 9.32 -7.73
N ASP A 232 -26.01 10.44 -7.18
CA ASP A 232 -24.82 11.14 -7.70
C ASP A 232 -23.51 10.32 -7.58
N ASP A 233 -23.47 9.32 -6.70
CA ASP A 233 -22.33 8.43 -6.48
C ASP A 233 -22.38 7.13 -7.29
N ALA A 234 -23.47 6.87 -8.02
CA ALA A 234 -23.61 5.71 -8.90
C ALA A 234 -23.00 5.91 -10.30
N GLY A 235 -22.30 7.02 -10.52
CA GLY A 235 -21.58 7.32 -11.76
C GLY A 235 -22.38 8.17 -12.76
N GLY A 236 -21.89 8.24 -14.00
CA GLY A 236 -22.54 9.01 -15.07
C GLY A 236 -23.65 8.22 -15.78
N PRO A 237 -24.44 8.89 -16.64
CA PRO A 237 -25.46 8.21 -17.44
C PRO A 237 -24.83 7.20 -18.41
N VAL A 238 -25.49 6.06 -18.58
CA VAL A 238 -25.13 5.02 -19.55
C VAL A 238 -26.02 5.16 -20.78
N THR A 239 -25.44 5.03 -21.97
CA THR A 239 -26.19 5.24 -23.22
C THR A 239 -25.92 4.11 -24.21
N VAL A 240 -26.98 3.63 -24.85
CA VAL A 240 -26.94 2.62 -25.91
C VAL A 240 -27.88 3.05 -27.04
N VAL A 241 -27.70 2.47 -28.23
CA VAL A 241 -28.58 2.69 -29.37
C VAL A 241 -29.21 1.35 -29.76
N THR A 242 -30.51 1.34 -30.04
CA THR A 242 -31.21 0.12 -30.45
C THR A 242 -30.69 -0.42 -31.79
N ASP A 243 -30.61 -1.74 -31.91
CA ASP A 243 -30.23 -2.41 -33.14
C ASP A 243 -31.38 -2.54 -34.14
N ALA A 244 -31.13 -3.21 -35.28
CA ALA A 244 -32.13 -3.39 -36.34
C ALA A 244 -33.35 -4.24 -35.93
N ASP A 245 -33.23 -5.01 -34.86
CA ASP A 245 -34.32 -5.80 -34.26
C ASP A 245 -34.99 -5.01 -33.10
N GLY A 246 -34.63 -3.74 -32.92
CA GLY A 246 -35.14 -2.86 -31.87
C GLY A 246 -34.61 -3.21 -30.47
N ALA A 247 -33.63 -4.11 -30.35
CA ALA A 247 -33.10 -4.55 -29.08
C ALA A 247 -32.04 -3.58 -28.55
N PHE A 248 -31.95 -3.46 -27.23
CA PHE A 248 -30.87 -2.74 -26.55
C PHE A 248 -30.40 -3.52 -25.31
N ASP A 249 -29.17 -3.23 -24.88
CA ASP A 249 -28.62 -3.75 -23.63
C ASP A 249 -27.75 -2.66 -22.95
N LEU A 250 -28.23 -2.14 -21.83
CA LEU A 250 -27.51 -1.18 -21.00
C LEU A 250 -26.57 -1.94 -20.06
N THR A 251 -25.32 -2.10 -20.47
CA THR A 251 -24.28 -2.77 -19.66
C THR A 251 -23.57 -1.76 -18.75
N GLY A 252 -23.05 -2.24 -17.61
CA GLY A 252 -22.24 -1.40 -16.72
C GLY A 252 -23.02 -0.61 -15.66
N LEU A 253 -24.30 -0.92 -15.44
CA LEU A 253 -25.10 -0.24 -14.41
C LEU A 253 -24.67 -0.67 -13.00
N ALA A 254 -24.69 0.26 -12.04
CA ALA A 254 -24.44 -0.06 -10.65
C ALA A 254 -25.56 -0.95 -10.08
N PRO A 255 -25.27 -1.95 -9.23
CA PRO A 255 -26.28 -2.79 -8.59
C PRO A 255 -27.08 -2.02 -7.54
N THR A 256 -28.29 -2.49 -7.21
CA THR A 256 -29.17 -1.89 -6.17
C THR A 256 -29.44 -0.40 -6.33
N THR A 257 -29.28 0.14 -7.54
CA THR A 257 -29.30 1.57 -7.84
C THR A 257 -30.57 1.90 -8.62
N THR A 258 -31.17 3.05 -8.30
CA THR A 258 -32.33 3.54 -9.05
C THR A 258 -31.87 4.31 -10.30
N TYR A 259 -32.39 3.90 -11.47
CA TYR A 259 -32.12 4.55 -12.75
C TYR A 259 -33.41 5.03 -13.40
N GLU A 260 -33.36 6.22 -14.00
CA GLU A 260 -34.37 6.72 -14.93
C GLU A 260 -33.92 6.38 -16.37
N ILE A 261 -34.71 5.55 -17.06
CA ILE A 261 -34.46 5.10 -18.43
C ILE A 261 -35.29 5.95 -19.39
N ALA A 262 -34.63 6.77 -20.20
CA ALA A 262 -35.25 7.65 -21.18
C ALA A 262 -34.87 7.25 -22.61
N LEU A 263 -35.84 7.31 -23.52
CA LEU A 263 -35.61 7.20 -24.96
C LEU A 263 -35.48 8.61 -25.55
N ASP A 264 -34.54 8.81 -26.47
CA ASP A 264 -34.41 10.05 -27.26
C ASP A 264 -35.47 10.09 -28.38
N VAL A 265 -36.75 10.03 -27.98
CA VAL A 265 -37.92 10.07 -28.85
C VAL A 265 -38.98 10.95 -28.21
N ASP A 266 -39.52 11.91 -28.96
CA ASP A 266 -40.54 12.82 -28.46
C ASP A 266 -41.81 12.07 -28.02
N GLY A 267 -42.31 12.41 -26.83
CA GLY A 267 -43.59 11.91 -26.32
C GLY A 267 -43.55 10.54 -25.63
N VAL A 268 -42.36 9.99 -25.38
CA VAL A 268 -42.16 8.78 -24.56
C VAL A 268 -41.82 9.21 -23.14
N GLU A 269 -42.61 8.76 -22.16
CA GLU A 269 -42.28 9.00 -20.74
C GLU A 269 -41.14 8.06 -20.29
N PRO A 270 -40.19 8.55 -19.48
CA PRO A 270 -39.12 7.73 -18.95
C PRO A 270 -39.64 6.67 -17.95
N GLU A 271 -38.92 5.55 -17.84
CA GLU A 271 -39.25 4.46 -16.91
C GLU A 271 -38.20 4.36 -15.80
N THR A 272 -38.64 4.31 -14.55
CA THR A 272 -37.74 4.12 -13.40
C THR A 272 -37.59 2.64 -13.07
N ILE A 273 -36.34 2.20 -12.91
CA ILE A 273 -36.00 0.84 -12.47
C ILE A 273 -35.10 0.87 -11.25
N VAL A 274 -35.07 -0.26 -10.52
CA VAL A 274 -34.03 -0.54 -9.52
C VAL A 274 -33.27 -1.77 -9.99
N THR A 275 -31.96 -1.64 -10.18
CA THR A 275 -31.12 -2.76 -10.62
C THR A 275 -30.99 -3.82 -9.51
N PRO A 276 -30.95 -5.12 -9.83
CA PRO A 276 -30.69 -6.17 -8.85
C PRO A 276 -29.27 -6.12 -8.30
N ASP A 277 -29.01 -6.90 -7.26
CA ASP A 277 -27.69 -7.02 -6.63
C ASP A 277 -26.64 -7.66 -7.55
N THR A 278 -27.06 -8.55 -8.47
CA THR A 278 -26.17 -9.27 -9.40
C THR A 278 -26.87 -9.64 -10.71
N GLY A 279 -26.10 -9.76 -11.79
CA GLY A 279 -26.56 -10.34 -13.06
C GLY A 279 -27.27 -9.32 -13.94
N SER A 280 -28.40 -9.71 -14.52
CA SER A 280 -29.17 -8.87 -15.45
C SER A 280 -30.53 -8.54 -14.85
N ALA A 281 -30.98 -7.31 -15.07
CA ALA A 281 -32.29 -6.83 -14.67
C ALA A 281 -33.40 -7.40 -15.58
N THR A 282 -34.65 -7.15 -15.20
CA THR A 282 -35.80 -7.64 -15.97
C THR A 282 -35.91 -6.85 -17.28
N PRO A 283 -36.00 -7.53 -18.45
CA PRO A 283 -36.04 -6.82 -19.73
C PRO A 283 -37.19 -5.82 -19.83
N LEU A 284 -36.90 -4.62 -20.35
CA LEU A 284 -37.92 -3.59 -20.62
C LEU A 284 -38.50 -3.71 -22.03
N ALA A 285 -39.71 -3.19 -22.20
CA ALA A 285 -40.37 -3.10 -23.49
C ALA A 285 -41.00 -1.71 -23.65
N PHE A 286 -40.41 -0.90 -24.52
CA PHE A 286 -40.93 0.43 -24.86
C PHE A 286 -41.72 0.37 -26.16
N VAL A 287 -42.80 1.15 -26.22
CA VAL A 287 -43.58 1.37 -27.44
C VAL A 287 -43.52 2.83 -27.82
N VAL A 288 -43.08 3.13 -29.05
CA VAL A 288 -42.98 4.49 -29.58
C VAL A 288 -44.00 4.73 -30.70
N PRO A 289 -44.38 5.98 -31.00
CA PRO A 289 -45.24 6.28 -32.14
C PRO A 289 -44.61 5.80 -33.46
N ALA A 290 -45.40 5.18 -34.32
CA ALA A 290 -44.94 4.81 -35.66
C ALA A 290 -44.49 6.05 -36.45
N ALA A 291 -43.35 5.94 -37.14
CA ALA A 291 -42.87 6.99 -38.02
C ALA A 291 -43.94 7.30 -39.08
N GLU A 292 -44.34 8.57 -39.19
CA GLU A 292 -45.33 8.96 -40.19
C GLU A 292 -44.75 8.72 -41.59
N THR A 293 -45.29 7.73 -42.30
CA THR A 293 -44.99 7.54 -43.71
C THR A 293 -45.64 8.69 -44.48
N THR A 294 -44.86 9.74 -44.79
CA THR A 294 -45.34 10.76 -45.73
C THR A 294 -45.67 10.05 -47.04
N PRO A 295 -46.92 10.14 -47.55
CA PRO A 295 -47.29 9.49 -48.80
C PRO A 295 -46.34 9.94 -49.92
N PRO A 296 -45.94 9.05 -50.85
CA PRO A 296 -45.10 9.46 -51.96
C PRO A 296 -45.80 10.59 -52.72
N THR A 297 -45.14 11.75 -52.81
CA THR A 297 -45.62 12.85 -53.63
C THR A 297 -45.69 12.37 -55.07
N ASN A 298 -46.91 12.13 -55.55
CA ASN A 298 -47.19 11.76 -56.94
C ASN A 298 -46.66 12.88 -57.87
N PRO A 299 -45.68 12.63 -58.76
CA PRO A 299 -45.24 13.67 -59.68
C PRO A 299 -46.36 13.98 -60.67
N SER A 300 -46.85 15.22 -60.61
CA SER A 300 -47.76 15.81 -61.60
C SER A 300 -47.17 15.69 -63.03
N PRO A 301 -47.96 15.37 -64.07
CA PRO A 301 -47.42 15.20 -65.42
C PRO A 301 -46.91 16.52 -66.00
N SER A 302 -45.67 16.46 -66.50
CA SER A 302 -44.95 17.55 -67.17
C SER A 302 -45.62 17.92 -68.50
N ALA A 303 -45.78 19.22 -68.75
CA ALA A 303 -46.35 19.75 -69.97
C ALA A 303 -45.36 19.68 -71.15
N THR A 304 -45.90 19.25 -72.28
CA THR A 304 -45.33 19.07 -73.62
C THR A 304 -44.49 20.24 -74.16
N ALA A 305 -43.36 19.89 -74.77
CA ALA A 305 -42.45 20.79 -75.48
C ALA A 305 -42.96 21.26 -76.86
N ALA A 306 -42.52 22.45 -77.29
CA ALA A 306 -42.60 22.96 -78.67
C ALA A 306 -41.45 23.99 -78.94
N PRO A 307 -41.02 24.21 -80.20
CA PRO A 307 -39.61 24.04 -80.58
C PRO A 307 -38.80 25.30 -80.94
N VAL A 308 -37.50 25.07 -81.14
CA VAL A 308 -36.40 25.96 -81.59
C VAL A 308 -36.59 26.46 -83.04
N PRO A 309 -35.99 27.60 -83.45
CA PRO A 309 -34.83 27.47 -84.36
C PRO A 309 -33.68 28.49 -84.18
N SER A 310 -32.46 27.94 -84.26
CA SER A 310 -31.29 28.32 -85.07
C SER A 310 -30.98 29.77 -85.47
N ALA A 311 -29.78 30.24 -85.09
CA ALA A 311 -28.88 31.01 -85.97
C ALA A 311 -27.41 31.00 -85.44
N THR A 312 -26.47 30.65 -86.32
CA THR A 312 -25.01 30.83 -86.24
C THR A 312 -24.57 31.91 -87.24
N PRO A 313 -23.28 32.28 -87.38
CA PRO A 313 -22.25 32.69 -86.41
C PRO A 313 -21.60 34.04 -86.82
N THR A 314 -20.73 34.66 -86.00
CA THR A 314 -19.48 35.30 -86.51
C THR A 314 -18.51 35.72 -85.39
N VAL A 315 -17.23 35.43 -85.62
CA VAL A 315 -16.03 35.95 -84.93
C VAL A 315 -15.31 36.89 -85.90
N PRO A 316 -14.63 37.95 -85.42
CA PRO A 316 -13.21 38.16 -85.73
C PRO A 316 -12.42 38.54 -84.46
N GLY A 317 -11.26 37.95 -84.14
CA GLY A 317 -9.94 38.23 -84.73
C GLY A 317 -9.29 39.42 -84.00
N GLY A 318 -8.04 39.44 -83.53
CA GLY A 318 -6.89 38.54 -83.53
C GLY A 318 -5.64 39.34 -83.10
N SER A 319 -4.62 38.63 -82.60
CA SER A 319 -3.19 39.02 -82.50
C SER A 319 -2.78 40.14 -81.53
N ALA A 320 -1.63 40.12 -80.83
CA ALA A 320 -0.41 39.34 -81.02
C ALA A 320 0.54 39.38 -79.79
N ASN A 321 1.41 38.36 -79.74
CA ASN A 321 2.76 38.22 -79.16
C ASN A 321 2.89 37.83 -77.67
N ILE A 322 3.33 36.62 -77.22
CA ILE A 322 4.48 35.70 -77.53
C ILE A 322 5.81 36.20 -76.93
N PRO A 323 6.72 35.35 -76.37
CA PRO A 323 6.61 34.09 -75.61
C PRO A 323 7.54 34.05 -74.34
N VAL A 324 7.58 33.01 -73.50
CA VAL A 324 8.59 31.90 -73.41
C VAL A 324 8.78 31.67 -71.90
N ASP A 325 8.87 30.50 -71.27
CA ASP A 325 8.69 29.08 -71.57
C ASP A 325 8.44 28.41 -70.18
N ASP A 326 7.46 27.50 -70.14
CA ASP A 326 7.56 26.05 -69.84
C ASP A 326 8.86 25.49 -69.19
N PRO A 327 8.94 24.22 -68.70
CA PRO A 327 7.95 23.13 -68.54
C PRO A 327 8.05 22.49 -67.12
N SER A 328 7.38 21.41 -66.71
CA SER A 328 6.39 20.47 -67.26
C SER A 328 5.95 19.58 -66.09
N ASP A 329 4.68 19.23 -66.10
CA ASP A 329 4.12 17.89 -65.91
C ASP A 329 4.37 17.10 -64.61
N ALA A 330 3.22 16.78 -64.00
CA ALA A 330 2.65 15.44 -63.92
C ALA A 330 2.27 15.00 -62.50
N ALA A 331 0.95 14.90 -62.35
CA ALA A 331 0.27 13.67 -62.00
C ALA A 331 0.17 13.26 -60.51
N ASN A 332 -1.09 13.05 -60.15
CA ASN A 332 -1.61 11.91 -59.39
C ASN A 332 -1.20 11.75 -57.92
N GLY A 333 -2.23 11.78 -57.07
CA GLY A 333 -2.55 10.57 -56.32
C GLY A 333 -2.47 10.68 -54.80
N GLY A 334 -3.66 10.72 -54.19
CA GLY A 334 -3.99 9.82 -53.08
C GLY A 334 -3.45 10.16 -51.68
N PRO A 335 -4.09 9.57 -50.65
CA PRO A 335 -4.24 10.17 -49.33
C PRO A 335 -3.18 9.67 -48.33
N LEU A 336 -3.11 10.28 -47.15
CA LEU A 336 -3.24 9.63 -45.83
C LEU A 336 -2.91 10.62 -44.70
N ALA A 337 -3.63 10.43 -43.60
CA ALA A 337 -3.54 11.15 -42.36
C ALA A 337 -2.18 10.98 -41.66
N TYR A 338 -1.74 12.00 -40.92
CA TYR A 338 -1.30 11.80 -39.55
C TYR A 338 -1.37 13.08 -38.74
N THR A 339 -1.93 12.92 -37.55
CA THR A 339 -2.12 13.88 -36.46
C THR A 339 -0.80 14.25 -35.81
N GLY A 340 -0.61 15.52 -35.48
CA GLY A 340 0.50 16.00 -34.66
C GLY A 340 0.08 17.26 -33.94
N ALA A 341 -0.54 17.10 -32.77
CA ALA A 341 -0.84 18.15 -31.83
C ALA A 341 0.46 18.77 -31.32
N ASP A 342 0.49 20.10 -31.30
CA ASP A 342 1.56 20.92 -30.75
C ASP A 342 0.93 21.77 -29.65
N LEU A 343 1.16 21.43 -28.38
CA LEU A 343 0.90 22.33 -27.25
C LEU A 343 2.00 22.18 -26.19
N THR A 344 2.67 23.31 -26.00
CA THR A 344 3.81 23.62 -25.15
C THR A 344 3.47 23.56 -23.64
N PRO A 345 4.36 23.10 -22.75
CA PRO A 345 4.19 23.23 -21.31
C PRO A 345 4.83 24.53 -20.76
N GLY A 346 4.04 25.28 -19.97
CA GLY A 346 4.47 26.44 -19.19
C GLY A 346 4.79 26.06 -17.74
N LEU A 347 5.94 26.56 -17.29
CA LEU A 347 6.67 26.24 -16.06
C LEU A 347 6.46 27.35 -15.03
N ILE A 348 6.06 27.05 -13.78
CA ILE A 348 6.31 27.93 -12.61
C ILE A 348 6.71 27.07 -11.41
N ALA A 349 7.81 27.48 -10.77
CA ALA A 349 8.49 26.86 -9.65
C ALA A 349 8.36 27.68 -8.35
N ALA A 350 8.85 27.06 -7.26
CA ALA A 350 9.17 27.57 -5.91
C ALA A 350 7.98 27.73 -4.94
N GLY A 351 8.04 27.35 -3.65
CA GLY A 351 9.10 26.86 -2.76
C GLY A 351 8.87 27.40 -1.33
N VAL A 352 9.44 26.71 -0.31
CA VAL A 352 9.73 27.14 1.10
C VAL A 352 8.85 26.59 2.27
N LEU A 353 9.28 25.44 2.82
CA LEU A 353 9.78 25.11 4.19
C LEU A 353 9.45 26.00 5.43
N VAL A 354 8.84 25.43 6.50
CA VAL A 354 9.10 25.74 7.94
C VAL A 354 8.83 24.51 8.86
N LEU A 355 9.74 24.29 9.81
CA LEU A 355 9.85 23.23 10.85
C LEU A 355 8.95 23.45 12.10
N LEU A 356 8.69 22.37 12.86
CA LEU A 356 8.68 22.19 14.36
C LEU A 356 7.73 21.00 14.71
N GLY A 357 8.07 20.00 15.53
CA GLY A 357 9.21 19.83 16.44
C GLY A 357 9.39 18.37 16.90
N ALA A 358 10.66 18.07 17.17
CA ALA A 358 11.17 16.85 17.77
C ALA A 358 11.27 17.01 19.30
N GLY A 359 11.13 15.91 20.02
CA GLY A 359 11.38 15.88 21.45
C GLY A 359 11.40 14.50 22.07
N LEU A 360 12.15 13.52 21.52
CA LEU A 360 12.65 12.37 22.30
C LEU A 360 13.67 11.45 21.58
N LEU A 361 14.71 11.95 20.90
CA LEU A 361 15.73 11.06 20.32
C LEU A 361 17.13 11.67 20.32
N THR A 362 17.82 11.65 21.45
CA THR A 362 19.27 11.98 21.51
C THR A 362 20.04 11.03 22.42
N PHE A 363 20.19 9.76 22.02
CA PHE A 363 21.24 8.92 22.62
C PHE A 363 22.07 8.07 21.63
N ARG A 364 21.73 8.01 20.34
CA ARG A 364 22.38 7.07 19.40
C ARG A 364 23.56 7.59 18.56
N ALA A 365 24.08 8.80 18.77
CA ALA A 365 24.95 9.43 17.75
C ALA A 365 26.26 10.08 18.22
N VAL A 366 26.94 9.59 19.27
CA VAL A 366 28.24 10.19 19.69
C VAL A 366 29.44 9.23 19.75
N ARG A 367 29.29 7.91 19.60
CA ARG A 367 30.43 7.01 19.88
C ARG A 367 31.40 6.74 18.72
N ASN A 368 31.02 6.96 17.45
CA ASN A 368 31.83 6.54 16.30
C ASN A 368 32.97 7.46 15.85
N ARG A 369 33.39 8.46 16.65
CA ARG A 369 34.41 9.44 16.21
C ARG A 369 35.78 9.38 16.87
N ARG A 370 36.14 8.32 17.60
CA ARG A 370 37.48 8.17 18.21
C ARG A 370 38.12 6.81 17.98
N ARG A 371 38.28 6.37 16.72
CA ARG A 371 39.21 5.27 16.36
C ARG A 371 39.94 5.45 15.02
N SER A 372 40.10 6.68 14.53
CA SER A 372 40.99 6.94 13.39
C SER A 372 41.79 8.21 13.64
N HIS A 373 42.88 8.08 14.40
CA HIS A 373 44.05 8.97 14.39
C HIS A 373 45.04 8.44 15.43
N LEU A 374 45.71 7.34 15.11
CA LEU A 374 46.98 6.92 15.69
C LEU A 374 47.57 5.83 14.78
N GLN A 375 48.01 6.25 13.59
CA GLN A 375 48.98 5.57 12.75
C GLN A 375 49.59 6.66 11.85
N ASP A 376 50.65 7.28 12.36
CA ASP A 376 51.85 7.67 11.59
C ASP A 376 53.03 7.85 12.55
#